data_AF-A0A920MTM7-F1
#
_entry.id   AF-A0A920MTM7-F1
#
_cell.length_a   1.000
_cell.length_b   1.000
_cell.length_c   1.000
_cell.angle_alpha   90.00
_cell.angle_beta   90.00
_cell.angle_gamma   90.00
#
_symmetry.space_group_name_H-M   'P 1'
#
loop_
_entity.id
_entity.type
_entity.pdbx_description
1 polymer ?
#
loop_
_entity_poly.entity_id
_entity_poly.type
_entity_poly.pdbx_seq_one_letter_code
_entity_poly.pdbx_strand_id
1 'polypeptide(L)'
;MTNGITQKGVPLWHGRLNVSSADVLKNLNSSIGFDIRLYKEDIIASKAHAKMLKTVGVYTESELGACCRGLKKLRRKLKAEASIFCLSR
;
A
#
# COMPACT_ATOMS: atom_id res chain seq x y z
N MET A 1 23.67 -22.09 -9.39
CA MET A 1 23.52 -21.00 -8.40
C MET A 1 22.96 -19.78 -9.12
N THR A 2 21.63 -19.66 -9.21
CA THR A 2 21.00 -18.51 -9.88
C THR A 2 20.94 -17.34 -8.90
N ASN A 3 21.80 -16.35 -9.14
CA ASN A 3 21.85 -15.14 -8.34
C ASN A 3 20.51 -14.42 -8.41
N GLY A 4 19.83 -14.36 -7.25
CA GLY A 4 18.57 -13.64 -7.07
C GLY A 4 18.79 -12.15 -7.27
N ILE A 5 18.49 -11.67 -8.47
CA ILE A 5 18.34 -10.24 -8.74
C ILE A 5 17.06 -9.81 -8.03
N THR A 6 17.21 -9.24 -6.84
CA THR A 6 16.11 -8.62 -6.10
C THR A 6 15.71 -7.36 -6.87
N GLN A 7 14.69 -7.46 -7.74
CA GLN A 7 14.22 -6.30 -8.50
C GLN A 7 13.59 -5.29 -7.53
N LYS A 8 14.28 -4.17 -7.28
CA LYS A 8 13.77 -3.03 -6.53
C LYS A 8 12.64 -2.40 -7.38
N GLY A 9 11.40 -2.62 -6.97
CA GLY A 9 10.21 -2.20 -7.70
C GLY A 9 10.18 -0.69 -7.98
N VAL A 10 9.68 -0.32 -9.15
CA VAL A 10 9.52 1.07 -9.55
C VAL A 10 8.34 1.69 -8.78
N PRO A 11 8.49 2.88 -8.15
CA PRO A 11 7.39 3.54 -7.45
C PRO A 11 6.16 3.75 -8.34
N LEU A 12 4.96 3.63 -7.76
CA LEU A 12 3.67 3.74 -8.45
C LEU A 12 3.49 5.03 -9.27
N TRP A 13 4.23 6.08 -8.92
CA TRP A 13 4.17 7.41 -9.53
C TRP A 13 5.27 7.69 -10.57
N HIS A 14 6.11 6.71 -10.93
CA HIS A 14 7.27 6.94 -11.81
C HIS A 14 6.93 7.36 -13.25
N GLY A 15 5.72 7.09 -13.73
CA GLY A 15 5.16 7.57 -15.01
C GLY A 15 6.17 7.94 -16.11
N ARG A 16 6.46 9.25 -16.22
CA ARG A 16 7.21 9.85 -17.34
C ARG A 16 8.74 9.74 -17.26
N LEU A 17 9.30 9.21 -16.17
CA LEU A 17 10.75 9.18 -15.98
C LEU A 17 11.33 7.84 -16.45
N ASN A 18 12.19 7.89 -17.47
CA ASN A 18 12.92 6.72 -17.98
C ASN A 18 14.15 6.33 -17.12
N VAL A 19 14.44 7.08 -16.05
CA VAL A 19 15.61 6.86 -15.17
C VAL A 19 15.13 6.63 -13.74
N SER A 20 15.74 5.65 -13.06
CA SER A 20 15.47 5.38 -11.64
C SER A 20 15.85 6.60 -10.81
N SER A 21 14.90 7.09 -10.00
CA SER A 21 15.17 8.21 -9.08
C SER A 21 16.27 7.82 -8.09
N ALA A 22 17.21 8.75 -7.83
CA ALA A 22 18.26 8.56 -6.83
C ALA A 22 17.65 8.25 -5.46
N ASP A 23 18.31 7.39 -4.66
CA ASP A 23 17.77 6.93 -3.37
C ASP A 23 17.56 8.07 -2.37
N VAL A 24 18.37 9.14 -2.43
CA VAL A 24 18.18 10.37 -1.65
C VAL A 24 16.83 11.02 -1.97
N LEU A 25 16.50 11.14 -3.25
CA LEU A 25 15.24 11.74 -3.69
C LEU A 25 14.03 10.89 -3.27
N LYS A 26 14.16 9.56 -3.30
CA LYS A 26 13.12 8.65 -2.80
C LYS A 26 12.86 8.82 -1.31
N ASN A 27 13.93 8.94 -0.52
CA ASN A 27 13.82 9.16 0.93
C ASN A 27 13.20 10.52 1.25
N LEU A 28 13.59 11.58 0.52
CA LEU A 28 13.01 12.91 0.68
C LEU A 28 11.50 12.93 0.38
N ASN A 29 11.04 12.16 -0.61
CA ASN A 29 9.62 12.08 -0.98
C ASN A 29 8.82 11.04 -0.16
N SER A 30 9.46 10.26 0.71
CA SER A 30 8.79 9.21 1.46
C SER A 30 8.11 9.79 2.71
N SER A 31 6.77 9.89 2.68
CA SER A 31 5.96 10.37 3.80
C SER A 31 5.49 9.26 4.75
N ILE A 32 5.92 8.01 4.52
CA ILE A 32 5.38 6.83 5.23
C ILE A 32 5.52 6.90 6.76
N GLY A 33 6.59 7.51 7.27
CA GLY A 33 6.83 7.62 8.71
C GLY A 33 5.77 8.45 9.45
N PHE A 34 5.12 9.37 8.76
CA PHE A 34 4.04 10.19 9.30
C PHE A 34 2.65 9.63 8.93
N ASP A 35 2.48 9.28 7.65
CA ASP A 35 1.19 8.87 7.08
C ASP A 35 0.68 7.53 7.63
N ILE A 36 1.56 6.72 8.22
CA ILE A 36 1.16 5.45 8.85
C ILE A 36 0.05 5.62 9.89
N ARG A 37 -0.11 6.81 10.49
CA ARG A 37 -1.19 7.12 11.44
C ARG A 37 -2.57 7.11 10.78
N LEU A 38 -2.65 7.39 9.48
CA LEU A 38 -3.87 7.50 8.67
C LEU A 38 -4.28 6.17 8.01
N TYR A 39 -3.60 5.07 8.35
CA TYR A 39 -3.86 3.77 7.72
C TYR A 39 -5.29 3.25 7.91
N LYS A 40 -5.99 3.66 8.97
CA LYS A 40 -7.35 3.20 9.24
C LYS A 40 -8.32 3.82 8.25
N GLU A 41 -8.15 5.11 8.02
CA GLU A 41 -8.92 5.94 7.10
C GLU A 41 -8.71 5.47 5.67
N ASP A 42 -7.45 5.23 5.27
CA ASP A 42 -7.11 4.71 3.94
C ASP A 42 -7.74 3.35 3.65
N ILE A 43 -7.75 2.44 4.64
CA ILE A 43 -8.42 1.12 4.49
C ILE A 43 -9.93 1.26 4.37
N ILE A 44 -10.55 2.21 5.05
CA ILE A 44 -12.00 2.47 4.96
C ILE A 44 -12.33 3.01 3.56
N ALA A 45 -11.59 4.02 3.11
CA ALA A 45 -11.74 4.62 1.78
C ALA A 45 -11.54 3.58 0.68
N SER A 46 -10.49 2.76 0.78
CA SER A 46 -10.20 1.68 -0.16
C SER A 46 -11.34 0.66 -0.27
N LYS A 47 -11.99 0.29 0.84
CA LYS A 47 -13.16 -0.60 0.81
C LYS A 47 -14.37 0.04 0.17
N ALA A 48 -14.63 1.31 0.45
CA ALA A 48 -15.72 2.06 -0.17
C ALA A 48 -15.50 2.16 -1.69
N HIS A 49 -14.28 2.47 -2.11
CA HIS A 49 -13.89 2.52 -3.51
C HIS A 49 -14.05 1.16 -4.19
N ALA A 50 -13.56 0.06 -3.59
CA ALA A 50 -13.74 -1.28 -4.13
C ALA A 50 -15.22 -1.66 -4.33
N LYS A 51 -16.10 -1.29 -3.38
CA LYS A 51 -17.55 -1.49 -3.53
C LYS A 51 -18.11 -0.70 -4.71
N MET A 52 -17.70 0.56 -4.86
CA MET A 52 -18.10 1.39 -6.00
C MET A 52 -17.61 0.78 -7.33
N LEU A 53 -16.36 0.28 -7.40
CA LEU A 53 -15.82 -0.38 -8.58
C LEU A 53 -16.63 -1.61 -9.00
N LYS A 54 -17.17 -2.35 -8.03
CA LYS A 54 -18.11 -3.45 -8.30
C LYS A 54 -19.42 -2.96 -8.90
N THR A 55 -19.95 -1.83 -8.42
CA THR A 55 -21.17 -1.22 -8.98
C THR A 55 -20.99 -0.78 -10.43
N VAL A 56 -19.80 -0.29 -10.79
CA VAL A 56 -19.47 0.13 -12.17
C VAL A 56 -19.09 -1.06 -13.07
N GLY A 57 -19.00 -2.27 -12.52
CA GLY A 57 -18.70 -3.48 -13.28
C GLY A 57 -17.20 -3.74 -13.52
N VAL A 58 -16.31 -3.02 -12.83
CA VAL A 58 -14.86 -3.25 -12.89
C VAL A 58 -14.47 -4.49 -12.07
N TYR A 59 -15.17 -4.76 -10.97
CA TYR A 59 -14.95 -5.94 -10.11
C TYR A 59 -16.10 -6.93 -10.19
N THR A 60 -15.75 -8.21 -10.21
CA THR A 60 -16.67 -9.31 -9.88
C THR A 60 -16.89 -9.40 -8.36
N GLU A 61 -17.96 -10.08 -7.94
CA GLU A 61 -18.24 -10.30 -6.51
C GLU A 61 -17.11 -11.07 -5.81
N SER A 62 -16.48 -12.01 -6.51
CA SER A 62 -15.35 -12.79 -6.01
C SER A 62 -14.12 -11.92 -5.77
N GLU A 63 -13.80 -11.03 -6.72
CA GLU A 63 -12.67 -10.09 -6.62
C GLU A 63 -12.89 -9.05 -5.53
N LEU A 64 -14.10 -8.50 -5.42
CA LEU A 64 -14.47 -7.60 -4.33
C LEU A 64 -14.27 -8.29 -2.97
N GLY A 65 -14.75 -9.54 -2.85
CA GLY A 65 -14.57 -10.35 -1.66
C GLY A 65 -13.10 -10.58 -1.32
N ALA A 66 -12.27 -10.92 -2.33
CA ALA A 66 -10.84 -11.12 -2.16
C ALA A 66 -10.12 -9.84 -1.72
N CYS A 67 -10.40 -8.70 -2.37
CA CYS A 67 -9.86 -7.39 -2.02
C CYS A 67 -10.24 -7.01 -0.58
N CYS A 68 -11.52 -7.14 -0.22
CA CYS A 68 -12.00 -6.83 1.13
C CYS A 68 -11.34 -7.72 2.21
N ARG A 69 -11.13 -9.01 1.92
CA ARG A 69 -10.38 -9.93 2.81
C ARG A 69 -8.92 -9.51 2.95
N GLY A 70 -8.27 -9.14 1.84
CA GLY A 70 -6.91 -8.60 1.83
C GLY A 70 -6.77 -7.37 2.71
N LEU A 71 -7.64 -6.38 2.54
CA LEU A 71 -7.68 -5.16 3.35
C LEU A 71 -7.93 -5.45 4.84
N LYS A 72 -8.74 -6.46 5.18
CA LYS A 72 -8.94 -6.89 6.57
C LYS A 72 -7.67 -7.51 7.17
N LYS A 73 -6.93 -8.31 6.39
CA LYS A 73 -5.64 -8.88 6.80
C LYS A 73 -4.59 -7.79 6.99
N LEU A 74 -4.50 -6.84 6.04
CA LEU A 74 -3.60 -5.69 6.12
C LEU A 74 -3.87 -4.84 7.37
N ARG A 75 -5.14 -4.53 7.66
CA ARG A 75 -5.52 -3.80 8.87
C ARG A 75 -5.02 -4.47 10.16
N ARG A 76 -5.10 -5.80 10.22
CA ARG A 76 -4.62 -6.57 11.38
C ARG A 76 -3.11 -6.49 11.52
N LYS A 77 -2.39 -6.63 10.40
CA LYS A 77 -0.93 -6.53 10.37
C LYS A 77 -0.47 -5.14 10.81
N LEU A 78 -1.02 -4.09 10.20
CA LEU A 78 -0.68 -2.70 10.55
C LEU A 78 -1.08 -2.33 11.98
N LYS A 79 -2.17 -2.88 12.52
CA LYS A 79 -2.50 -2.68 13.94
C LYS A 79 -1.44 -3.26 14.89
N ALA A 80 -0.89 -4.43 14.55
CA ALA A 80 0.19 -5.04 15.32
C ALA A 80 1.49 -4.22 15.20
N GLU A 81 1.85 -3.80 13.99
CA GLU A 81 3.08 -3.04 13.71
C GLU A 81 3.02 -1.59 14.22
N ALA A 82 1.87 -0.92 14.13
CA ALA A 82 1.68 0.43 14.69
C ALA A 82 1.82 0.44 16.22
N SER A 83 1.51 -0.68 16.89
CA SER A 83 1.74 -0.83 18.33
C SER A 83 3.24 -0.84 18.65
N ILE A 84 4.08 -1.37 17.74
CA ILE A 84 5.54 -1.41 17.88
C ILE A 84 6.15 0.00 17.67
N PHE A 85 5.66 0.75 16.68
CA PHE A 85 6.19 2.10 16.39
C PHE A 85 5.80 3.14 17.45
N CYS A 86 4.65 2.98 18.10
CA CYS A 86 4.21 3.87 19.17
C CYS A 86 4.97 3.66 20.49
N LEU A 87 5.67 2.51 20.65
CA LEU A 87 6.45 2.15 21.84
C LEU A 87 7.90 2.69 21.84
N SER A 88 8.36 3.36 20.78
CA SER A 88 9.72 3.93 20.73
C SER A 88 9.77 5.42 21.12
N ARG A 89 8.92 5.85 22.05
CA ARG A 89 8.93 7.21 22.60
C ARG A 89 9.13 7.18 24.10
#